data_AF-A0A3D3KJZ7-F1
#
_entry.id   AF-A0A3D3KJZ7-F1
#
_cell.length_a   1.000
_cell.length_b   1.000
_cell.length_c   1.000
_cell.angle_alpha   90.00
_cell.angle_beta   90.00
_cell.angle_gamma   90.00
#
_symmetry.space_group_name_H-M   'P 1'
#
loop_
_entity.id
_entity.type
_entity.pdbx_description
1 polymer ?
#
loop_
_entity_poly.entity_id
_entity_poly.type
_entity_poly.pdbx_seq_one_letter_code
_entity_poly.pdbx_strand_id
1 'polypeptide(L)'
;MSLPSKLFKSLTRIKKELKEDIDAVFNRDPAARNSLEVILTYPGIHALILHRGAHCLWNNEQKLAARVVSYGSRIMTGIEIHPAAKIGKRFFIDHGVGVVIGETAEIGNDVTLYHGVTLGGVSWNNGKRHPTLEDGVTVGAGAKVLGPFTVGKNAKIGSNAVVVKPVPAGATMVGSAARMISDHHDEKGNPLTTKVQDAKQQEKVAQAGTANTNQTKNSNASTARTTAFQAYGIDPSSQDPVAEAFAKMLEHIQQSENRLDQLQAAMCQLDPDFCKKEYDKLCLEDLDVIGRAEADEADATLK
;
A
#
# COMPACT_ATOMS: atom_id res chain seq x y z
N MET A 1 16.45 6.43 46.09
CA MET A 1 15.85 5.20 45.53
C MET A 1 16.92 4.42 44.78
N SER A 2 17.30 3.22 45.26
CA SER A 2 18.53 2.54 44.83
C SER A 2 18.43 1.94 43.42
N LEU A 3 19.51 2.11 42.62
CA LEU A 3 19.74 1.53 41.30
C LEU A 3 19.23 0.07 41.11
N PRO A 4 19.42 -0.87 42.06
CA PRO A 4 18.99 -2.26 41.87
C PRO A 4 17.47 -2.41 41.66
N SER A 5 16.65 -1.56 42.27
CA SER A 5 15.19 -1.61 42.11
C SER A 5 14.71 -1.23 40.70
N LYS A 6 15.39 -0.29 40.04
CA LYS A 6 15.10 0.13 38.66
C LYS A 6 15.54 -0.95 37.67
N LEU A 7 16.71 -1.54 37.89
CA LEU A 7 17.24 -2.61 37.06
C LEU A 7 16.31 -3.83 37.10
N PHE A 8 15.88 -4.26 38.28
CA PHE A 8 14.99 -5.42 38.45
C PHE A 8 13.62 -5.21 37.76
N LYS A 9 13.04 -4.02 37.90
CA LYS A 9 11.78 -3.66 37.19
C LYS A 9 11.97 -3.65 35.68
N SER A 10 13.12 -3.17 35.20
CA SER A 10 13.45 -3.17 33.77
C SER A 10 13.58 -4.60 33.21
N LEU A 11 14.33 -5.48 33.90
CA LEU A 11 14.45 -6.88 33.48
C LEU A 11 13.10 -7.61 33.47
N THR A 12 12.27 -7.37 34.49
CA THR A 12 10.93 -7.99 34.57
C THR A 12 10.05 -7.55 33.42
N ARG A 13 10.12 -6.27 33.04
CA ARG A 13 9.41 -5.72 31.88
C ARG A 13 9.89 -6.34 30.58
N ILE A 14 11.21 -6.38 30.34
CA ILE A 14 11.79 -6.97 29.12
C ILE A 14 11.39 -8.44 28.98
N LYS A 15 11.45 -9.20 30.07
CA LYS A 15 11.03 -10.62 30.08
C LYS A 15 9.55 -10.77 29.71
N LYS A 16 8.69 -9.87 30.21
CA LYS A 16 7.27 -9.86 29.88
C LYS A 16 7.03 -9.52 28.40
N GLU A 17 7.67 -8.47 27.90
CA GLU A 17 7.52 -8.06 26.50
C GLU A 17 8.04 -9.15 25.53
N LEU A 18 9.19 -9.77 25.85
CA LEU A 18 9.72 -10.88 25.07
C LEU A 18 8.78 -12.09 25.07
N LYS A 19 8.17 -12.40 26.22
CA LYS A 19 7.16 -13.46 26.29
C LYS A 19 5.96 -13.14 25.40
N GLU A 20 5.44 -11.91 25.49
CA GLU A 20 4.33 -11.47 24.63
C GLU A 20 4.67 -11.56 23.13
N ASP A 21 5.91 -11.24 22.73
CA ASP A 21 6.34 -11.38 21.33
C ASP A 21 6.44 -12.85 20.89
N ILE A 22 7.01 -13.71 21.74
CA ILE A 22 7.10 -15.16 21.46
C ILE A 22 5.69 -15.77 21.35
N ASP A 23 4.79 -15.42 22.28
CA ASP A 23 3.39 -15.86 22.25
C ASP A 23 2.70 -15.38 20.96
N ALA A 24 3.04 -14.18 20.47
CA ALA A 24 2.53 -13.67 19.20
C ALA A 24 3.01 -14.49 17.98
N VAL A 25 4.24 -15.01 18.01
CA VAL A 25 4.75 -15.93 16.98
C VAL A 25 3.92 -17.21 16.96
N PHE A 26 3.74 -17.88 18.11
CA PHE A 26 2.96 -19.12 18.16
C PHE A 26 1.50 -18.96 17.72
N ASN A 27 0.90 -17.81 17.97
CA ASN A 27 -0.48 -17.55 17.58
C ASN A 27 -0.65 -17.29 16.08
N ARG A 28 0.41 -16.93 15.36
CA ARG A 28 0.35 -16.46 13.96
C ARG A 28 1.15 -17.31 12.98
N ASP A 29 2.12 -18.07 13.47
CA ASP A 29 2.98 -18.94 12.67
C ASP A 29 2.79 -20.41 13.07
N PRO A 30 2.10 -21.21 12.24
CA PRO A 30 1.94 -22.64 12.45
C PRO A 30 3.26 -23.44 12.45
N ALA A 31 4.34 -22.90 11.89
CA ALA A 31 5.65 -23.57 11.82
C ALA A 31 6.45 -23.48 13.14
N ALA A 32 6.04 -22.61 14.07
CA ALA A 32 6.74 -22.44 15.35
C ALA A 32 6.49 -23.64 16.27
N ARG A 33 7.54 -24.44 16.54
CA ARG A 33 7.41 -25.68 17.35
C ARG A 33 7.67 -25.49 18.83
N ASN A 34 8.67 -24.67 19.19
CA ASN A 34 9.06 -24.45 20.58
C ASN A 34 9.78 -23.10 20.77
N SER A 35 9.76 -22.57 22.00
CA SER A 35 10.21 -21.20 22.25
C SER A 35 11.72 -21.02 22.07
N LEU A 36 12.51 -22.08 22.28
CA LEU A 36 13.96 -22.03 22.12
C LEU A 36 14.33 -21.91 20.63
N GLU A 37 13.65 -22.64 19.76
CA GLU A 37 13.74 -22.47 18.32
C GLU A 37 13.39 -21.04 17.91
N VAL A 38 12.23 -20.53 18.35
CA VAL A 38 11.81 -19.15 18.06
C VAL A 38 12.88 -18.13 18.47
N ILE A 39 13.43 -18.25 19.67
CA ILE A 39 14.48 -17.34 20.16
C ILE A 39 15.77 -17.46 19.35
N LEU A 40 16.13 -18.63 18.81
CA LEU A 40 17.39 -18.84 18.11
C LEU A 40 17.31 -18.60 16.61
N THR A 41 16.16 -18.84 15.98
CA THR A 41 16.05 -18.91 14.51
C THR A 41 15.14 -17.86 13.90
N TYR A 42 14.38 -17.07 14.68
CA TYR A 42 13.46 -16.07 14.12
C TYR A 42 14.12 -14.68 14.04
N PRO A 43 14.46 -14.18 12.84
CA PRO A 43 15.10 -12.87 12.68
C PRO A 43 14.21 -11.72 13.15
N GLY A 44 12.87 -11.88 13.05
CA GLY A 44 11.90 -10.89 13.53
C GLY A 44 12.02 -10.63 15.04
N ILE A 45 12.18 -11.68 15.84
CA ILE A 45 12.40 -11.57 17.29
C ILE A 45 13.75 -10.91 17.59
N HIS A 46 14.81 -11.30 16.88
CA HIS A 46 16.13 -10.67 17.05
C HIS A 46 16.11 -9.18 16.74
N ALA A 47 15.47 -8.81 15.63
CA ALA A 47 15.33 -7.41 15.20
C ALA A 47 14.54 -6.58 16.22
N LEU A 48 13.48 -7.14 16.79
CA LEU A 48 12.67 -6.51 17.85
C LEU A 48 13.49 -6.26 19.13
N ILE A 49 14.25 -7.26 19.60
CA ILE A 49 15.09 -7.13 20.80
C ILE A 49 16.13 -6.02 20.59
N LEU A 50 16.86 -6.07 19.47
CA LEU A 50 17.88 -5.08 19.13
C LEU A 50 17.29 -3.69 18.92
N HIS A 51 16.12 -3.60 18.28
CA HIS A 51 15.41 -2.33 18.11
C HIS A 51 15.02 -1.73 19.46
N ARG A 52 14.46 -2.50 20.40
CA ARG A 52 14.11 -1.98 21.74
C ARG A 52 15.34 -1.45 22.48
N GLY A 53 16.49 -2.12 22.35
CA GLY A 53 17.78 -1.63 22.85
C GLY A 53 18.21 -0.33 22.17
N ALA A 54 18.17 -0.28 20.85
CA ALA A 54 18.51 0.91 20.06
C ALA A 54 17.57 2.09 20.35
N HIS A 55 16.27 1.84 20.52
CA HIS A 55 15.25 2.84 20.86
C HIS A 55 15.50 3.43 22.25
N CYS A 56 15.88 2.59 23.22
CA CYS A 56 16.31 3.05 24.53
C CYS A 56 17.54 3.97 24.45
N LEU A 57 18.58 3.57 23.70
CA LEU A 57 19.76 4.42 23.47
C LEU A 57 19.40 5.74 22.79
N TRP A 58 18.51 5.68 21.79
CA TRP A 58 18.03 6.85 21.06
C TRP A 58 17.35 7.85 21.99
N ASN A 59 16.48 7.39 22.89
CA ASN A 59 15.76 8.23 23.85
C ASN A 59 16.64 8.78 24.98
N ASN A 60 17.84 8.23 25.19
CA ASN A 60 18.85 8.73 26.12
C ASN A 60 19.92 9.60 25.44
N GLU A 61 19.60 10.16 24.26
CA GLU A 61 20.49 11.01 23.45
C GLU A 61 21.78 10.33 22.95
N GLN A 62 21.90 9.01 23.07
CA GLN A 62 23.02 8.22 22.53
C GLN A 62 22.76 7.82 21.07
N LYS A 63 22.56 8.82 20.20
CA LYS A 63 22.07 8.62 18.81
C LYS A 63 23.03 7.79 17.96
N LEU A 64 24.33 8.02 18.08
CA LEU A 64 25.34 7.25 17.32
C LEU A 64 25.32 5.77 17.71
N ALA A 65 25.33 5.47 19.01
CA ALA A 65 25.27 4.10 19.51
C ALA A 65 23.97 3.40 19.05
N ALA A 66 22.83 4.10 19.13
CA ALA A 66 21.56 3.60 18.63
C ALA A 66 21.59 3.25 17.14
N ARG A 67 22.23 4.10 16.31
CA ARG A 67 22.39 3.86 14.86
C ARG A 67 23.32 2.69 14.58
N VAL A 68 24.41 2.53 15.33
CA VAL A 68 25.31 1.37 15.21
C VAL A 68 24.60 0.06 15.54
N VAL A 69 23.80 0.04 16.62
CA VAL A 69 23.00 -1.15 16.99
C VAL A 69 21.97 -1.48 15.91
N SER A 70 21.23 -0.48 15.42
CA SER A 70 20.25 -0.67 14.33
C SER A 70 20.91 -1.17 13.04
N TYR A 71 22.09 -0.65 12.69
CA TYR A 71 22.86 -1.13 11.54
C TYR A 71 23.36 -2.57 11.71
N GLY A 72 23.86 -2.93 12.90
CA GLY A 72 24.22 -4.31 13.23
C GLY A 72 23.03 -5.27 13.13
N SER A 73 21.86 -4.85 13.65
CA SER A 73 20.61 -5.59 13.50
C SER A 73 20.26 -5.84 12.03
N ARG A 74 20.39 -4.81 11.18
CA ARG A 74 20.16 -4.91 9.74
C ARG A 74 21.07 -5.95 9.08
N ILE A 75 22.37 -5.96 9.41
CA ILE A 75 23.32 -6.93 8.84
C ILE A 75 22.95 -8.36 9.26
N MET A 76 22.60 -8.56 10.54
CA MET A 76 22.33 -9.88 11.09
C MET A 76 20.99 -10.46 10.63
N THR A 77 19.96 -9.62 10.49
CA THR A 77 18.57 -10.07 10.29
C THR A 77 17.99 -9.75 8.91
N GLY A 78 18.61 -8.83 8.16
CA GLY A 78 18.03 -8.29 6.92
C GLY A 78 16.81 -7.35 7.14
N ILE A 79 16.46 -7.04 8.39
CA ILE A 79 15.37 -6.15 8.77
C ILE A 79 15.95 -4.79 9.18
N GLU A 80 15.51 -3.71 8.54
CA GLU A 80 15.90 -2.35 8.88
C GLU A 80 14.80 -1.66 9.70
N ILE A 81 15.11 -1.35 10.97
CA ILE A 81 14.22 -0.58 11.84
C ILE A 81 14.99 0.63 12.35
N HIS A 82 14.51 1.82 12.04
CA HIS A 82 15.09 3.04 12.57
C HIS A 82 14.96 3.09 14.10
N PRO A 83 16.00 3.49 14.87
CA PRO A 83 15.92 3.52 16.33
C PRO A 83 14.78 4.40 16.89
N ALA A 84 14.42 5.47 16.19
CA ALA A 84 13.34 6.39 16.60
C ALA A 84 11.91 5.88 16.33
N ALA A 85 11.75 4.83 15.52
CA ALA A 85 10.44 4.28 15.22
C ALA A 85 9.74 3.82 16.50
N LYS A 86 8.43 4.03 16.60
CA LYS A 86 7.65 3.60 17.76
C LYS A 86 6.91 2.33 17.42
N ILE A 87 7.15 1.27 18.19
CA ILE A 87 6.55 -0.04 17.96
C ILE A 87 5.78 -0.47 19.21
N GLY A 88 4.53 -0.87 19.02
CA GLY A 88 3.65 -1.42 20.03
C GLY A 88 4.04 -2.84 20.46
N LYS A 89 3.10 -3.52 21.11
CA LYS A 89 3.27 -4.87 21.64
C LYS A 89 2.85 -5.93 20.63
N ARG A 90 3.43 -7.13 20.74
CA ARG A 90 3.06 -8.29 19.89
C ARG A 90 3.15 -7.94 18.40
N PHE A 91 4.13 -7.11 18.05
CA PHE A 91 4.46 -6.82 16.67
C PHE A 91 5.11 -8.06 16.07
N PHE A 92 4.58 -8.53 14.95
CA PHE A 92 5.05 -9.75 14.31
C PHE A 92 5.64 -9.43 12.94
N ILE A 93 6.87 -9.90 12.71
CA ILE A 93 7.56 -9.77 11.44
C ILE A 93 7.79 -11.17 10.90
N ASP A 94 7.01 -11.55 9.90
CA ASP A 94 7.13 -12.85 9.28
C ASP A 94 8.07 -12.81 8.07
N HIS A 95 9.01 -13.76 8.02
CA HIS A 95 10.05 -13.84 7.00
C HIS A 95 10.81 -12.52 6.74
N GLY A 96 11.03 -11.68 7.75
CA GLY A 96 11.31 -10.23 7.66
C GLY A 96 12.43 -9.67 6.76
N VAL A 97 13.15 -10.47 5.99
CA VAL A 97 14.16 -9.99 5.03
C VAL A 97 13.57 -8.88 4.14
N GLY A 98 14.28 -7.75 4.07
CA GLY A 98 13.88 -6.60 3.26
C GLY A 98 12.77 -5.74 3.86
N VAL A 99 12.34 -6.00 5.11
CA VAL A 99 11.46 -5.08 5.83
C VAL A 99 12.21 -3.81 6.19
N VAL A 100 11.60 -2.66 5.90
CA VAL A 100 12.16 -1.33 6.16
C VAL A 100 11.14 -0.47 6.90
N ILE A 101 11.50 -0.03 8.11
CA ILE A 101 10.67 0.81 8.98
C ILE A 101 11.39 2.12 9.25
N GLY A 102 10.85 3.21 8.72
CA GLY A 102 11.48 4.52 8.80
C GLY A 102 11.36 5.23 10.15
N GLU A 103 12.08 6.35 10.26
CA GLU A 103 12.31 7.09 11.52
C GLU A 103 11.05 7.48 12.28
N THR A 104 10.08 8.03 11.58
CA THR A 104 8.86 8.59 12.19
C THR A 104 7.68 7.64 12.08
N ALA A 105 7.93 6.36 11.79
CA ALA A 105 6.90 5.34 11.73
C ALA A 105 6.35 5.07 13.13
N GLU A 106 5.04 4.89 13.21
CA GLU A 106 4.34 4.50 14.44
C GLU A 106 3.55 3.24 14.15
N ILE A 107 3.76 2.21 14.95
CA ILE A 107 3.15 0.90 14.77
C ILE A 107 2.42 0.53 16.06
N GLY A 108 1.12 0.24 15.94
CA GLY A 108 0.25 -0.19 17.02
C GLY A 108 0.59 -1.60 17.53
N ASN A 109 -0.34 -2.13 18.33
CA ASN A 109 -0.25 -3.49 18.85
C ASN A 109 -0.78 -4.50 17.84
N ASP A 110 -0.30 -5.74 17.92
CA ASP A 110 -0.81 -6.86 17.11
C ASP A 110 -0.70 -6.65 15.59
N VAL A 111 0.19 -5.75 15.16
CA VAL A 111 0.48 -5.53 13.74
C VAL A 111 1.36 -6.66 13.22
N THR A 112 1.09 -7.09 12.00
CA THR A 112 1.88 -8.10 11.28
C THR A 112 2.45 -7.50 9.98
N LEU A 113 3.76 -7.58 9.79
CA LEU A 113 4.41 -7.29 8.50
C LEU A 113 5.05 -8.57 7.95
N TYR A 114 4.85 -8.81 6.67
CA TYR A 114 5.59 -9.84 5.93
C TYR A 114 6.89 -9.28 5.34
N HIS A 115 7.69 -10.16 4.75
CA HIS A 115 8.95 -9.84 4.09
C HIS A 115 8.83 -8.70 3.06
N GLY A 116 9.89 -7.92 2.85
CA GLY A 116 9.95 -6.89 1.82
C GLY A 116 9.01 -5.68 2.01
N VAL A 117 8.31 -5.58 3.14
CA VAL A 117 7.43 -4.45 3.45
C VAL A 117 8.24 -3.17 3.68
N THR A 118 7.76 -2.04 3.18
CA THR A 118 8.37 -0.73 3.46
C THR A 118 7.36 0.24 4.04
N LEU A 119 7.67 0.76 5.23
CA LEU A 119 7.00 1.91 5.85
C LEU A 119 7.87 3.14 5.60
N GLY A 120 7.67 3.75 4.43
CA GLY A 120 8.55 4.76 3.86
C GLY A 120 7.98 6.18 3.94
N GLY A 121 8.83 7.17 3.68
CA GLY A 121 8.42 8.55 3.52
C GLY A 121 8.49 9.02 2.07
N VAL A 122 7.65 10.00 1.74
CA VAL A 122 7.56 10.60 0.38
C VAL A 122 8.14 12.03 0.31
N SER A 123 8.47 12.63 1.45
CA SER A 123 8.96 14.02 1.53
C SER A 123 10.36 14.12 2.11
N TRP A 124 11.13 15.09 1.62
CA TRP A 124 12.46 15.45 2.11
C TRP A 124 12.44 16.39 3.33
N ASN A 125 11.25 16.82 3.76
CA ASN A 125 11.10 17.74 4.88
C ASN A 125 11.38 17.06 6.23
N ASN A 126 11.95 17.84 7.14
CA ASN A 126 12.12 17.44 8.54
C ASN A 126 10.74 17.40 9.22
N GLY A 127 10.31 16.22 9.68
CA GLY A 127 9.01 16.02 10.32
C GLY A 127 8.46 14.59 10.19
N LYS A 128 7.19 14.42 10.60
CA LYS A 128 6.42 13.19 10.38
C LYS A 128 6.29 12.97 8.87
N ARG A 129 6.81 11.84 8.39
CA ARG A 129 6.86 11.49 6.96
C ARG A 129 6.59 10.02 6.68
N HIS A 130 6.62 9.18 7.70
CA HIS A 130 6.34 7.74 7.63
C HIS A 130 4.93 7.46 8.18
N PRO A 131 4.33 6.33 7.80
CA PRO A 131 2.95 6.03 8.17
C PRO A 131 2.77 5.72 9.66
N THR A 132 1.52 5.79 10.09
CA THR A 132 1.05 5.25 11.36
C THR A 132 0.17 4.03 11.06
N LEU A 133 0.51 2.86 11.59
CA LEU A 133 -0.32 1.67 11.53
C LEU A 133 -1.03 1.49 12.86
N GLU A 134 -2.35 1.45 12.87
CA GLU A 134 -3.14 1.17 14.08
C GLU A 134 -3.11 -0.32 14.45
N ASP A 135 -3.78 -0.68 15.55
CA ASP A 135 -3.77 -2.03 16.08
C ASP A 135 -4.32 -3.07 15.07
N GLY A 136 -3.73 -4.26 15.05
CA GLY A 136 -4.21 -5.39 14.24
C GLY A 136 -4.03 -5.24 12.73
N VAL A 137 -3.36 -4.18 12.25
CA VAL A 137 -3.07 -4.01 10.82
C VAL A 137 -2.18 -5.14 10.31
N THR A 138 -2.53 -5.69 9.14
CA THR A 138 -1.72 -6.72 8.46
C THR A 138 -1.21 -6.17 7.13
N VAL A 139 0.09 -6.25 6.90
CA VAL A 139 0.74 -5.74 5.69
C VAL A 139 1.44 -6.87 4.95
N GLY A 140 0.87 -7.25 3.81
CA GLY A 140 1.30 -8.32 2.94
C GLY A 140 2.70 -8.15 2.37
N ALA A 141 3.28 -9.25 1.89
CA ALA A 141 4.64 -9.32 1.42
C ALA A 141 4.94 -8.29 0.32
N GLY A 142 6.06 -7.58 0.42
CA GLY A 142 6.51 -6.63 -0.58
C GLY A 142 5.72 -5.31 -0.64
N ALA A 143 4.68 -5.12 0.17
CA ALA A 143 3.87 -3.90 0.13
C ALA A 143 4.66 -2.65 0.54
N LYS A 144 4.26 -1.49 0.00
CA LYS A 144 4.88 -0.19 0.24
C LYS A 144 3.82 0.76 0.79
N VAL A 145 3.95 1.19 2.04
CA VAL A 145 3.08 2.19 2.67
C VAL A 145 3.91 3.47 2.83
N LEU A 146 3.60 4.47 2.01
CA LEU A 146 4.48 5.62 1.78
C LEU A 146 3.80 6.93 2.15
N GLY A 147 4.26 7.58 3.22
CA GLY A 147 3.80 8.92 3.61
C GLY A 147 3.20 8.99 5.03
N PRO A 148 2.98 10.21 5.54
CA PRO A 148 2.56 10.46 6.93
C PRO A 148 1.04 10.35 7.13
N PHE A 149 0.44 9.20 6.79
CA PHE A 149 -0.98 8.95 7.01
C PHE A 149 -1.21 7.73 7.90
N THR A 150 -2.46 7.58 8.34
CA THR A 150 -2.88 6.46 9.19
C THR A 150 -3.49 5.34 8.35
N VAL A 151 -3.07 4.11 8.66
CA VAL A 151 -3.74 2.87 8.27
C VAL A 151 -4.57 2.40 9.45
N GLY A 152 -5.89 2.42 9.29
CA GLY A 152 -6.84 2.20 10.36
C GLY A 152 -6.82 0.79 10.93
N LYS A 153 -7.34 0.64 12.15
CA LYS A 153 -7.36 -0.61 12.91
C LYS A 153 -7.87 -1.79 12.09
N ASN A 154 -7.21 -2.95 12.20
CA ASN A 154 -7.53 -4.19 11.50
C ASN A 154 -7.57 -4.09 9.96
N ALA A 155 -7.05 -3.01 9.36
CA ALA A 155 -6.95 -2.93 7.91
C ALA A 155 -5.93 -3.93 7.37
N LYS A 156 -6.14 -4.37 6.13
CA LYS A 156 -5.29 -5.33 5.42
C LYS A 156 -4.70 -4.70 4.18
N ILE A 157 -3.39 -4.72 4.05
CA ILE A 157 -2.69 -4.27 2.86
C ILE A 157 -2.22 -5.53 2.12
N GLY A 158 -2.66 -5.71 0.88
CA GLY A 158 -2.30 -6.83 0.04
C GLY A 158 -0.83 -6.82 -0.36
N SER A 159 -0.31 -7.98 -0.73
CA SER A 159 1.07 -8.14 -1.19
C SER A 159 1.36 -7.25 -2.39
N ASN A 160 2.56 -6.66 -2.41
CA ASN A 160 3.03 -5.70 -3.42
C ASN A 160 2.15 -4.46 -3.61
N ALA A 161 1.16 -4.21 -2.74
CA ALA A 161 0.34 -3.02 -2.84
C ALA A 161 1.16 -1.75 -2.52
N VAL A 162 0.89 -0.66 -3.23
CA VAL A 162 1.49 0.66 -2.95
C VAL A 162 0.42 1.59 -2.42
N VAL A 163 0.51 1.91 -1.13
CA VAL A 163 -0.49 2.71 -0.40
C VAL A 163 0.09 4.09 -0.13
N VAL A 164 -0.59 5.12 -0.65
CA VAL A 164 -0.20 6.54 -0.52
C VAL A 164 -1.30 7.42 0.06
N LYS A 165 -2.40 6.81 0.54
CA LYS A 165 -3.55 7.52 1.11
C LYS A 165 -3.99 6.85 2.42
N PRO A 166 -4.65 7.58 3.33
CA PRO A 166 -5.26 7.00 4.52
C PRO A 166 -6.16 5.81 4.20
N VAL A 167 -6.11 4.80 5.07
CA VAL A 167 -6.89 3.56 4.92
C VAL A 167 -7.89 3.47 6.07
N PRO A 168 -9.20 3.34 5.80
CA PRO A 168 -10.21 3.15 6.85
C PRO A 168 -9.97 1.87 7.66
N ALA A 169 -10.49 1.84 8.89
CA ALA A 169 -10.44 0.64 9.73
C ALA A 169 -11.16 -0.53 9.05
N GLY A 170 -10.58 -1.73 9.13
CA GLY A 170 -11.11 -2.97 8.53
C GLY A 170 -11.03 -3.06 7.01
N ALA A 171 -10.65 -1.97 6.31
CA ALA A 171 -10.58 -1.97 4.85
C ALA A 171 -9.43 -2.83 4.32
N THR A 172 -9.58 -3.35 3.10
CA THR A 172 -8.54 -4.09 2.39
C THR A 172 -8.05 -3.30 1.17
N MET A 173 -6.74 -3.14 1.05
CA MET A 173 -6.09 -2.34 0.00
C MET A 173 -5.21 -3.25 -0.88
N VAL A 174 -5.44 -3.28 -2.20
CA VAL A 174 -4.68 -4.12 -3.15
C VAL A 174 -4.23 -3.31 -4.37
N GLY A 175 -3.18 -3.77 -5.07
CA GLY A 175 -2.72 -3.22 -6.36
C GLY A 175 -1.55 -2.21 -6.30
N SER A 176 -0.92 -2.00 -7.45
CA SER A 176 0.28 -1.15 -7.68
C SER A 176 0.04 0.35 -7.42
N ALA A 177 -1.21 0.78 -7.40
CA ALA A 177 -1.67 2.02 -6.79
C ALA A 177 -2.92 1.65 -6.00
N ALA A 178 -2.79 1.47 -4.69
CA ALA A 178 -3.85 0.93 -3.88
C ALA A 178 -5.10 1.84 -3.96
N ARG A 179 -6.17 1.31 -4.56
CA ARG A 179 -7.46 1.99 -4.63
C ARG A 179 -8.34 1.45 -3.50
N MET A 180 -9.11 2.33 -2.88
CA MET A 180 -10.11 1.92 -1.91
C MET A 180 -11.25 1.23 -2.67
N ILE A 181 -11.44 -0.07 -2.45
CA ILE A 181 -12.66 -0.76 -2.88
C ILE A 181 -13.65 -0.58 -1.73
N SER A 182 -14.65 0.26 -1.91
CA SER A 182 -15.77 0.37 -0.98
C SER A 182 -16.78 -0.73 -1.29
N ASP A 183 -17.11 -1.58 -0.31
CA ASP A 183 -18.15 -2.61 -0.37
C ASP A 183 -19.57 -1.99 -0.34
N HIS A 184 -19.89 -1.18 -1.36
CA HIS A 184 -21.24 -0.70 -1.61
C HIS A 184 -21.64 -1.05 -3.03
N HIS A 185 -22.29 -2.21 -3.17
CA HIS A 185 -23.03 -2.56 -4.38
C HIS A 185 -24.28 -1.68 -4.48
N ASP A 186 -24.57 -1.14 -5.66
CA ASP A 186 -25.93 -0.73 -5.98
C ASP A 186 -26.82 -1.98 -6.16
N GLU A 187 -28.14 -1.83 -6.24
CA GLU A 187 -29.09 -2.95 -6.43
C GLU A 187 -28.85 -3.75 -7.74
N LYS A 188 -27.84 -3.40 -8.54
CA LYS A 188 -27.45 -4.07 -9.79
C LYS A 188 -26.00 -4.57 -9.80
N GLY A 189 -25.29 -4.52 -8.67
CA GLY A 189 -23.97 -5.13 -8.52
C GLY A 189 -22.82 -4.39 -9.20
N ASN A 190 -22.99 -3.14 -9.63
CA ASN A 190 -21.93 -2.36 -10.25
C ASN A 190 -21.13 -1.56 -9.21
N PRO A 191 -19.80 -1.47 -9.32
CA PRO A 191 -19.02 -0.54 -8.51
C PRO A 191 -19.38 0.90 -8.90
N LEU A 192 -19.96 1.64 -7.95
CA LEU A 192 -20.24 3.06 -8.07
C LEU A 192 -18.93 3.83 -8.22
N THR A 193 -18.51 4.07 -9.47
CA THR A 193 -17.51 5.10 -9.76
C THR A 193 -18.19 6.45 -9.57
N THR A 194 -17.92 7.12 -8.44
CA THR A 194 -18.29 8.54 -8.32
C THR A 194 -17.58 9.29 -9.43
N LYS A 195 -18.32 9.65 -10.49
CA LYS A 195 -17.82 10.53 -11.54
C LYS A 195 -17.37 11.81 -10.85
N VAL A 196 -16.06 12.07 -10.85
CA VAL A 196 -15.49 13.35 -10.42
C VAL A 196 -15.79 14.38 -11.51
N GLN A 197 -17.05 14.74 -11.63
CA GLN A 197 -17.55 15.90 -12.35
C GLN A 197 -18.52 16.59 -11.39
N ASP A 198 -17.99 17.20 -10.33
CA ASP A 198 -18.64 18.28 -9.56
C ASP A 198 -17.71 18.89 -8.49
N ALA A 199 -16.40 18.92 -8.74
CA ALA A 199 -15.43 19.62 -7.87
C ALA A 199 -14.83 20.88 -8.54
N LYS A 200 -15.52 21.47 -9.52
CA LYS A 200 -15.08 22.70 -10.21
C LYS A 200 -15.94 23.94 -9.91
N GLN A 201 -16.79 23.91 -8.87
CA GLN A 201 -17.65 25.06 -8.53
C GLN A 201 -17.54 25.59 -7.09
N GLN A 202 -16.53 25.18 -6.31
CA GLN A 202 -16.24 25.79 -5.02
C GLN A 202 -14.77 26.20 -4.88
N GLU A 203 -14.30 27.01 -5.83
CA GLU A 203 -13.07 27.81 -5.64
C GLU A 203 -13.13 29.13 -6.44
N LYS A 204 -14.35 29.68 -6.61
CA LYS A 204 -14.58 30.96 -7.29
C LYS A 204 -15.36 31.95 -6.41
N VAL A 205 -15.01 32.04 -5.13
CA VAL A 205 -15.38 33.16 -4.24
C VAL A 205 -14.21 33.47 -3.29
N ALA A 206 -13.03 33.71 -3.86
CA ALA A 206 -11.98 34.47 -3.18
C ALA A 206 -11.06 35.00 -4.28
N GLN A 207 -10.76 36.30 -4.27
CA GLN A 207 -9.93 37.03 -5.24
C GLN A 207 -10.67 37.50 -6.51
N ALA A 208 -11.73 38.28 -6.29
CA ALA A 208 -12.03 39.38 -7.19
C ALA A 208 -10.98 40.49 -6.96
N GLY A 209 -10.13 40.74 -7.95
CA GLY A 209 -9.15 41.82 -7.88
C GLY A 209 -8.23 41.88 -9.09
N THR A 210 -8.53 42.80 -9.99
CA THR A 210 -7.62 43.48 -10.95
C THR A 210 -7.41 42.86 -12.35
N ALA A 211 -8.10 43.50 -13.31
CA ALA A 211 -7.64 43.99 -14.62
C ALA A 211 -6.99 43.05 -15.67
N ASN A 212 -7.79 42.77 -16.71
CA ASN A 212 -7.57 43.08 -18.14
C ASN A 212 -6.17 42.91 -18.75
N THR A 213 -6.03 42.04 -19.77
CA THR A 213 -5.45 42.34 -21.10
C THR A 213 -5.62 41.13 -22.04
N ASN A 214 -6.21 41.38 -23.21
CA ASN A 214 -6.23 40.51 -24.39
C ASN A 214 -4.81 40.16 -24.85
N GLN A 215 -4.54 38.90 -25.18
CA GLN A 215 -3.61 38.58 -26.26
C GLN A 215 -3.82 37.18 -26.84
N THR A 216 -4.35 37.17 -28.05
CA THR A 216 -4.25 36.12 -29.05
C THR A 216 -2.79 35.78 -29.29
N LYS A 217 -2.40 34.50 -29.25
CA LYS A 217 -1.24 33.99 -30.01
C LYS A 217 -1.29 32.48 -30.15
N ASN A 218 -1.48 32.06 -31.40
CA ASN A 218 -0.97 30.80 -31.93
C ASN A 218 0.53 30.67 -31.62
N SER A 219 0.93 29.52 -31.10
CA SER A 219 2.26 28.98 -31.35
C SER A 219 2.25 27.47 -31.17
N ASN A 220 2.40 26.76 -32.30
CA ASN A 220 3.04 25.46 -32.34
C ASN A 220 4.33 25.53 -31.51
N ALA A 221 4.35 24.84 -30.37
CA ALA A 221 5.56 24.64 -29.59
C ALA A 221 5.71 23.14 -29.39
N SER A 222 6.71 22.59 -30.08
CA SER A 222 7.26 21.26 -29.87
C SER A 222 7.38 20.97 -28.37
N THR A 223 6.55 20.07 -27.86
CA THR A 223 6.68 19.56 -26.51
C THR A 223 7.96 18.73 -26.44
N ALA A 224 9.06 19.39 -26.08
CA ALA A 224 10.21 18.72 -25.51
C ALA A 224 9.71 17.96 -24.28
N ARG A 225 9.51 16.65 -24.41
CA ARG A 225 9.27 15.77 -23.26
C ARG A 225 10.55 15.80 -22.44
N THR A 226 10.58 16.65 -21.41
CA THR A 226 11.53 16.49 -20.32
C THR A 226 11.24 15.12 -19.72
N THR A 227 12.04 14.12 -20.09
CA THR A 227 12.04 12.78 -19.51
C THR A 227 12.56 12.88 -18.08
N ALA A 228 11.82 13.54 -17.20
CA ALA A 228 12.01 13.41 -15.78
C ALA A 228 11.41 12.05 -15.39
N PHE A 229 12.24 11.12 -14.96
CA PHE A 229 11.77 9.86 -14.38
C PHE A 229 10.90 10.20 -13.16
N GLN A 230 9.60 10.00 -13.26
CA GLN A 230 8.67 10.12 -12.15
C GLN A 230 8.30 8.70 -11.72
N ALA A 231 8.71 8.32 -10.51
CA ALA A 231 8.38 7.01 -9.97
C ALA A 231 6.86 6.87 -9.83
N TYR A 232 6.29 5.81 -10.40
CA TYR A 232 4.85 5.52 -10.32
C TYR A 232 4.46 5.21 -8.87
N GLY A 233 3.22 5.55 -8.51
CA GLY A 233 2.67 5.25 -7.18
C GLY A 233 3.14 6.16 -6.04
N ILE A 234 3.92 7.22 -6.29
CA ILE A 234 4.29 8.23 -5.26
C ILE A 234 3.27 9.38 -5.20
N ASP A 235 2.79 9.83 -6.35
CA ASP A 235 1.79 10.89 -6.43
C ASP A 235 0.38 10.25 -6.46
N PRO A 236 -0.50 10.57 -5.50
CA PRO A 236 -1.85 10.01 -5.45
C PRO A 236 -2.78 10.48 -6.60
N SER A 237 -2.32 11.42 -7.43
CA SER A 237 -2.99 11.94 -8.62
C SER A 237 -2.32 11.52 -9.93
N SER A 238 -1.11 10.93 -9.91
CA SER A 238 -0.48 10.43 -11.12
C SER A 238 -1.14 9.14 -11.59
N GLN A 239 -1.43 9.05 -12.88
CA GLN A 239 -1.99 7.84 -13.48
C GLN A 239 -0.89 6.77 -13.61
N ASP A 240 -1.25 5.52 -13.35
CA ASP A 240 -0.37 4.37 -13.55
C ASP A 240 -0.02 4.28 -15.05
N PRO A 241 1.27 4.35 -15.44
CA PRO A 241 1.67 4.34 -16.85
C PRO A 241 1.29 3.04 -17.56
N VAL A 242 1.21 1.93 -16.82
CA VAL A 242 0.74 0.65 -17.35
C VAL A 242 -0.77 0.74 -17.61
N ALA A 243 -1.54 1.27 -16.67
CA ALA A 243 -2.97 1.48 -16.87
C ALA A 243 -3.26 2.48 -18.01
N GLU A 244 -2.45 3.53 -18.16
CA GLU A 244 -2.54 4.48 -19.28
C GLU A 244 -2.23 3.79 -20.62
N ALA A 245 -1.20 2.94 -20.67
CA ALA A 245 -0.87 2.17 -21.86
C ALA A 245 -2.03 1.21 -22.23
N PHE A 246 -2.62 0.52 -21.26
CA PHE A 246 -3.79 -0.33 -21.48
C PHE A 246 -5.00 0.47 -21.96
N ALA A 247 -5.28 1.63 -21.35
CA ALA A 247 -6.36 2.50 -21.77
C ALA A 247 -6.20 2.95 -23.23
N LYS A 248 -4.98 3.35 -23.64
CA LYS A 248 -4.68 3.71 -25.03
C LYS A 248 -4.77 2.53 -25.99
N MET A 249 -4.32 1.35 -25.57
CA MET A 249 -4.48 0.13 -26.38
C MET A 249 -5.96 -0.20 -26.58
N LEU A 250 -6.78 -0.13 -25.53
CA LEU A 250 -8.23 -0.33 -25.60
C LEU A 250 -8.92 0.71 -26.49
N GLU A 251 -8.55 1.99 -26.36
CA GLU A 251 -9.06 3.06 -27.22
C GLU A 251 -8.71 2.82 -28.69
N HIS A 252 -7.48 2.34 -28.97
CA HIS A 252 -7.07 2.00 -30.32
C HIS A 252 -7.81 0.79 -30.88
N ILE A 253 -8.05 -0.24 -30.06
CA ILE A 253 -8.86 -1.40 -30.44
C ILE A 253 -10.28 -0.95 -30.79
N GLN A 254 -10.91 -0.14 -29.94
CA GLN A 254 -12.25 0.39 -30.20
C GLN A 254 -12.30 1.23 -31.50
N GLN A 255 -11.28 2.04 -31.75
CA GLN A 255 -11.18 2.81 -32.99
C GLN A 255 -11.00 1.90 -34.21
N SER A 256 -10.24 0.81 -34.07
CA SER A 256 -10.05 -0.18 -35.13
C SER A 256 -11.35 -0.93 -35.43
N GLU A 257 -12.11 -1.33 -34.41
CA GLU A 257 -13.43 -1.95 -34.57
C GLU A 257 -14.40 -1.03 -35.32
N ASN A 258 -14.49 0.24 -34.91
CA ASN A 258 -15.34 1.22 -35.60
C ASN A 258 -14.96 1.40 -37.08
N ARG A 259 -13.67 1.33 -37.41
CA ARG A 259 -13.20 1.40 -38.81
C ARG A 259 -13.56 0.13 -39.58
N LEU A 260 -13.47 -1.04 -38.96
CA LEU A 260 -13.90 -2.31 -39.56
C LEU A 260 -15.40 -2.31 -39.83
N ASP A 261 -16.22 -1.82 -38.90
CA ASP A 261 -17.67 -1.66 -39.09
C ASP A 261 -18.00 -0.73 -40.26
N GLN A 262 -17.30 0.41 -40.37
CA GLN A 262 -17.47 1.34 -41.49
C GLN A 262 -17.08 0.72 -42.83
N LEU A 263 -15.99 -0.05 -42.86
CA LEU A 263 -15.54 -0.77 -44.06
C LEU A 263 -16.54 -1.85 -44.46
N GLN A 264 -17.06 -2.59 -43.49
CA GLN A 264 -18.08 -3.61 -43.71
C GLN A 264 -19.37 -3.00 -44.27
N ALA A 265 -19.80 -1.86 -43.73
CA ALA A 265 -20.97 -1.12 -44.22
C ALA A 265 -20.76 -0.61 -45.66
N ALA A 266 -19.57 -0.11 -45.99
CA ALA A 266 -19.23 0.31 -47.35
C ALA A 266 -19.19 -0.88 -48.32
N MET A 267 -18.67 -2.05 -47.88
CA MET A 267 -18.65 -3.27 -48.69
C MET A 267 -20.06 -3.80 -48.98
N CYS A 268 -20.98 -3.79 -48.00
CA CYS A 268 -22.38 -4.14 -48.25
C CYS A 268 -23.08 -3.22 -49.27
N GLN A 269 -22.63 -1.97 -49.44
CA GLN A 269 -23.17 -1.07 -50.48
C GLN A 269 -22.63 -1.40 -51.88
N LEU A 270 -21.44 -1.98 -51.98
CA LEU A 270 -20.77 -2.31 -53.24
C LEU A 270 -21.15 -3.71 -53.75
N ASP A 271 -21.32 -4.67 -52.83
CA ASP A 271 -21.67 -6.06 -53.12
C ASP A 271 -22.89 -6.48 -52.28
N PRO A 272 -24.07 -6.68 -52.90
CA PRO A 272 -25.28 -7.12 -52.22
C PRO A 272 -25.17 -8.51 -51.58
N ASP A 273 -24.24 -9.36 -52.04
CA ASP A 273 -24.04 -10.71 -51.52
C ASP A 273 -23.07 -10.74 -50.32
N PHE A 274 -22.49 -9.60 -49.94
CA PHE A 274 -21.57 -9.52 -48.82
C PHE A 274 -22.30 -9.53 -47.47
N CYS A 275 -22.25 -10.67 -46.77
CA CYS A 275 -22.84 -10.85 -45.45
C CYS A 275 -22.01 -10.22 -44.33
N LYS A 276 -22.62 -9.29 -43.58
CA LYS A 276 -22.05 -8.77 -42.33
C LYS A 276 -21.90 -9.92 -41.32
N LYS A 277 -20.67 -10.19 -40.90
CA LYS A 277 -20.36 -11.08 -39.78
C LYS A 277 -20.50 -10.28 -38.48
N GLU A 278 -21.41 -10.71 -37.61
CA GLU A 278 -21.50 -10.18 -36.25
C GLU A 278 -20.44 -10.84 -35.37
N TYR A 279 -19.86 -10.05 -34.47
CA TYR A 279 -18.95 -10.50 -33.44
C TYR A 279 -19.67 -10.41 -32.10
N ASP A 280 -19.42 -11.38 -31.21
CA ASP A 280 -19.90 -11.31 -29.85
C ASP A 280 -19.22 -10.15 -29.14
N LYS A 281 -20.02 -9.25 -28.57
CA LYS A 281 -19.49 -8.15 -27.75
C LYS A 281 -18.94 -8.76 -26.46
N LEU A 282 -17.75 -8.32 -26.03
CA LEU A 282 -17.24 -8.68 -24.71
C LEU A 282 -18.25 -8.22 -23.65
N CYS A 283 -18.76 -9.17 -22.88
CA CYS A 283 -19.65 -8.88 -21.78
C CYS A 283 -18.85 -8.76 -20.47
N LEU A 284 -19.45 -8.16 -19.45
CA LEU A 284 -18.79 -8.01 -18.14
C LEU A 284 -18.46 -9.36 -17.51
N GLU A 285 -19.26 -10.39 -17.82
CA GLU A 285 -19.06 -11.77 -17.39
C GLU A 285 -17.77 -12.38 -17.95
N ASP A 286 -17.31 -11.94 -19.12
CA ASP A 286 -16.06 -12.41 -19.74
C ASP A 286 -14.81 -11.78 -19.11
N LEU A 287 -14.98 -10.72 -18.32
CA LEU A 287 -13.91 -9.93 -17.68
C LEU A 287 -13.76 -10.22 -16.18
N ASP A 288 -14.66 -11.02 -15.60
CA ASP A 288 -14.64 -11.35 -14.16
C ASP A 288 -13.59 -12.44 -13.88
N VAL A 289 -12.33 -12.04 -13.82
CA VAL A 289 -11.18 -12.94 -13.55
C VAL A 289 -10.99 -13.18 -12.03
N ILE A 290 -11.62 -12.36 -11.18
CA ILE A 290 -11.56 -12.49 -9.72
C ILE A 290 -12.89 -13.12 -9.28
N GLY A 291 -12.94 -14.43 -9.43
CA GLY A 291 -14.17 -15.22 -9.39
C GLY A 291 -15.06 -14.99 -8.17
N ARG A 292 -16.35 -14.85 -8.45
CA ARG A 292 -17.45 -15.30 -7.57
C ARG A 292 -17.48 -16.83 -7.37
N ALA A 293 -16.65 -17.57 -8.10
CA ALA A 293 -16.67 -19.04 -8.12
C ALA A 293 -16.17 -19.73 -6.83
N GLU A 294 -15.47 -19.05 -5.91
CA GLU A 294 -15.01 -19.66 -4.65
C GLU A 294 -15.86 -19.28 -3.41
N ALA A 295 -16.82 -18.37 -3.54
CA ALA A 295 -17.64 -17.94 -2.40
C ALA A 295 -18.87 -18.84 -2.15
N ASP A 296 -19.37 -19.54 -3.17
CA ASP A 296 -20.63 -20.29 -3.08
C ASP A 296 -20.47 -21.78 -2.70
N GLU A 297 -19.26 -22.36 -2.81
CA GLU A 297 -19.04 -23.76 -2.40
C GLU A 297 -18.83 -23.95 -0.88
N ALA A 298 -18.56 -22.88 -0.13
CA ALA A 298 -18.35 -22.98 1.32
C ALA A 298 -19.66 -23.01 2.14
N ASP A 299 -20.79 -22.57 1.56
CA ASP A 299 -22.10 -22.50 2.25
C ASP A 299 -23.03 -23.69 1.95
N ALA A 300 -22.65 -24.58 1.02
CA ALA A 300 -23.45 -25.74 0.62
C ALA A 300 -23.18 -27.02 1.44
N THR A 301 -22.19 -27.03 2.34
CA THR A 301 -21.79 -28.23 3.10
C THR A 301 -22.28 -28.23 4.57
N LEU A 302 -23.13 -27.28 4.94
CA LEU A 302 -23.77 -27.19 6.27
C LEU A 302 -25.30 -27.09 6.15
N LYS A 303 -25.93 -28.11 5.53
CA LYS A 303 -27.34 -28.47 5.78
C LYS A 303 -27.50 -29.99 5.81
#